data_AF-G2REA4-F1
#
_entry.id   AF-G2REA4-F1
#
_cell.length_a   1.000
_cell.length_b   1.000
_cell.length_c   1.000
_cell.angle_alpha   90.00
_cell.angle_beta   90.00
_cell.angle_gamma   90.00
#
_symmetry.space_group_name_H-M   'P 1'
#
loop_
_entity.id
_entity.type
_entity.pdbx_description
1 polymer ?
#
loop_
_entity_poly.entity_id
_entity_poly.type
_entity_poly.pdbx_seq_one_letter_code
_entity_poly.pdbx_strand_id
1 'polypeptide(L)'
;MQGAAADNIRMLAALCGAAGLPNLSLVTTKRSRLWDGAERGQARLKSLRERFWSDLIRDGASTWEHDGSRDSAVKIVDALRHKEKKPLAIQERMVDKEAEVGPDRCRTDWASTAARRRGKTPIAGPAA
;
A
#
# COMPACT_ATOMS: atom_id res chain seq x y z
N MET A 1 5.01 3.28 22.57
CA MET A 1 4.81 4.43 21.64
C MET A 1 3.46 5.05 21.97
N GLN A 2 3.38 6.37 22.15
CA GLN A 2 2.14 7.10 22.48
C GLN A 2 1.97 8.27 21.48
N GLY A 3 0.71 8.62 21.18
CA GLY A 3 0.36 9.74 20.29
C GLY A 3 -0.06 9.32 18.88
N ALA A 4 -0.55 10.29 18.10
CA ALA A 4 -1.22 10.06 16.82
C ALA A 4 -0.39 9.26 15.79
N ALA A 5 0.93 9.44 15.76
CA ALA A 5 1.79 8.67 14.87
C ALA A 5 1.78 7.16 15.19
N ALA A 6 1.67 6.81 16.47
CA ALA A 6 1.62 5.41 16.92
C ALA A 6 0.31 4.76 16.53
N ASP A 7 -0.77 5.50 16.70
CA ASP A 7 -2.12 5.04 16.38
C ASP A 7 -2.26 4.87 14.86
N ASN A 8 -1.68 5.76 14.07
CA ASN A 8 -1.63 5.63 12.61
C ASN A 8 -0.85 4.39 12.16
N ILE A 9 0.29 4.08 12.80
CA ILE A 9 1.08 2.87 12.47
C ILE A 9 0.31 1.60 12.85
N ARG A 10 -0.34 1.58 14.02
CA ARG A 10 -1.20 0.47 14.44
C ARG A 10 -2.39 0.27 13.50
N MET A 11 -3.03 1.37 13.11
CA MET A 11 -4.13 1.36 12.15
C MET A 11 -3.64 0.82 10.79
N LEU A 12 -2.49 1.27 10.30
CA LEU A 12 -1.88 0.75 9.07
C LEU A 12 -1.66 -0.76 9.15
N ALA A 13 -1.09 -1.25 10.25
CA ALA A 13 -0.88 -2.70 10.44
C ALA A 13 -2.21 -3.47 10.42
N ALA A 14 -3.24 -2.94 11.09
CA ALA A 14 -4.57 -3.55 11.13
C ALA A 14 -5.26 -3.55 9.76
N LEU A 15 -5.04 -2.52 8.93
CA LEU A 15 -5.58 -2.44 7.57
C LEU A 15 -4.92 -3.45 6.63
N CYS A 16 -3.60 -3.63 6.73
CA CYS A 16 -2.87 -4.61 5.96
C CYS A 16 -3.19 -6.04 6.39
N GLY A 17 -3.37 -6.28 7.69
CA GLY A 17 -3.42 -7.62 8.26
C GLY A 17 -2.04 -8.29 8.30
N ALA A 18 -1.88 -9.30 9.15
CA ALA A 18 -0.59 -9.97 9.35
C ALA A 18 0.00 -10.54 8.05
N ALA A 19 -0.85 -11.11 7.19
CA ALA A 19 -0.43 -11.67 5.90
C ALA A 19 0.03 -10.60 4.89
N GLY A 20 -0.41 -9.34 5.04
CA GLY A 20 -0.07 -8.23 4.16
C GLY A 20 1.20 -7.47 4.56
N LEU A 21 1.66 -7.62 5.81
CA LEU A 21 2.86 -6.91 6.31
C LEU A 21 4.15 -7.23 5.54
N PRO A 22 4.40 -8.45 5.04
CA PRO A 22 5.54 -8.72 4.15
C PRO A 22 5.54 -7.88 2.87
N ASN A 23 4.39 -7.36 2.44
CA ASN A 23 4.27 -6.50 1.26
C ASN A 23 4.35 -5.00 1.58
N LEU A 24 4.46 -4.63 2.86
CA LEU A 24 4.59 -3.25 3.28
C LEU A 24 6.04 -2.77 3.09
N SER A 25 6.21 -1.61 2.46
CA SER A 25 7.50 -0.92 2.35
C SER A 25 7.44 0.45 3.02
N LEU A 26 8.27 0.64 4.04
CA LEU A 26 8.40 1.87 4.80
C LEU A 26 9.55 2.70 4.22
N VAL A 27 9.23 3.86 3.68
CA VAL A 27 10.18 4.67 2.91
C VAL A 27 10.37 6.02 3.57
N THR A 28 11.62 6.41 3.85
CA THR A 28 11.95 7.79 4.19
C THR A 28 12.34 8.57 2.94
N THR A 29 11.84 9.80 2.79
CA THR A 29 12.10 10.67 1.63
C THR A 29 12.70 12.01 2.09
N LYS A 30 13.20 12.80 1.13
CA LYS A 30 13.66 14.19 1.34
C LYS A 30 14.84 14.34 2.31
N ARG A 31 15.66 13.29 2.49
CA ARG A 31 16.85 13.32 3.36
C ARG A 31 17.87 14.38 2.93
N SER A 32 18.04 14.58 1.62
CA SER A 32 18.93 15.59 1.02
C SER A 32 18.54 17.04 1.34
N ARG A 33 17.33 17.28 1.86
CA ARG A 33 16.85 18.62 2.24
C ARG A 33 17.11 18.97 3.70
N LEU A 34 17.71 18.07 4.47
CA LEU A 34 18.13 18.35 5.85
C LEU A 34 19.41 19.20 5.80
N TRP A 35 19.24 20.52 5.91
CA TRP A 35 20.31 21.52 5.94
C TRP A 35 21.31 21.30 7.10
N ASP A 36 20.85 20.72 8.20
CA ASP A 36 21.50 20.68 9.51
C ASP A 36 21.96 19.28 9.96
N GLY A 37 22.22 18.37 9.01
CA GLY A 37 23.12 17.24 9.27
C GLY A 37 22.58 15.88 8.84
N ALA A 38 23.34 15.24 7.95
CA ALA A 38 23.18 13.83 7.59
C ALA A 38 23.10 12.92 8.82
N GLU A 39 23.79 13.29 9.90
CA GLU A 39 23.85 12.59 11.17
C GLU A 39 22.51 12.62 11.93
N ARG A 40 21.82 13.77 12.01
CA ARG A 40 20.48 13.87 12.60
C ARG A 40 19.47 13.04 11.82
N GLY A 41 19.55 13.07 10.50
CA GLY A 41 18.73 12.22 9.63
C GLY A 41 18.98 10.74 9.89
N GLN A 42 20.23 10.34 10.10
CA GLN A 42 20.61 8.96 10.40
C GLN A 42 20.13 8.52 11.79
N ALA A 43 20.31 9.36 12.81
CA ALA A 43 19.81 9.10 14.16
C ALA A 43 18.29 8.97 14.17
N ARG A 44 17.59 9.84 13.42
CA ARG A 44 16.13 9.76 13.29
C ARG A 44 15.70 8.49 12.58
N LEU A 45 16.37 8.10 11.50
CA LEU A 45 16.06 6.87 10.78
C LEU A 45 16.32 5.62 11.62
N LYS A 46 17.43 5.61 12.36
CA LYS A 46 17.73 4.55 13.33
C LYS A 46 16.61 4.44 14.36
N SER A 47 16.19 5.58 14.93
CA SER A 47 15.05 5.63 15.85
C SER A 47 13.75 5.12 15.21
N LEU A 48 13.47 5.45 13.93
CA LEU A 48 12.32 4.93 13.19
C LEU A 48 12.35 3.40 13.10
N ARG A 49 13.47 2.82 12.69
CA ARG A 49 13.63 1.36 12.57
C ARG A 49 13.54 0.65 13.91
N GLU A 50 14.20 1.17 14.94
CA GLU A 50 14.35 0.48 16.23
C GLU A 50 13.17 0.64 17.17
N ARG A 51 12.42 1.75 17.08
CA ARG A 51 11.32 2.04 18.04
C ARG A 51 9.95 2.17 17.41
N PHE A 52 9.88 2.75 16.21
CA PHE A 52 8.59 3.13 15.62
C PHE A 52 8.07 2.08 14.66
N TRP A 53 8.97 1.41 13.94
CA TRP A 53 8.66 0.41 12.93
C TRP A 53 9.10 -0.99 13.33
N SER A 54 9.66 -1.16 14.54
CA SER A 54 10.23 -2.42 14.99
C SER A 54 9.26 -3.58 14.87
N ASP A 55 8.00 -3.39 15.27
CA ASP A 55 6.96 -4.42 15.16
C ASP A 55 6.64 -4.74 13.69
N LEU A 56 6.48 -3.72 12.85
CA LEU A 56 6.23 -3.91 11.41
C LEU A 56 7.38 -4.66 10.71
N ILE A 57 8.63 -4.31 11.05
CA ILE A 57 9.82 -4.93 10.48
C ILE A 57 9.92 -6.38 10.96
N ARG A 58 9.66 -6.65 12.24
CA ARG A 58 9.60 -8.03 12.77
C ARG A 58 8.58 -8.87 12.00
N ASP A 59 7.46 -8.27 11.61
CA ASP A 59 6.37 -8.93 10.90
C ASP A 59 6.56 -8.94 9.36
N GLY A 60 7.74 -8.58 8.87
CA GLY A 60 8.16 -8.74 7.47
C GLY A 60 8.17 -7.47 6.62
N ALA A 61 7.80 -6.31 7.17
CA ALA A 61 7.84 -5.05 6.43
C ALA A 61 9.29 -4.68 6.06
N SER A 62 9.47 -4.21 4.83
CA SER A 62 10.77 -3.77 4.32
C SER A 62 10.97 -2.27 4.59
N THR A 63 12.21 -1.83 4.81
CA THR A 63 12.51 -0.39 4.98
C THR A 63 13.46 0.10 3.89
N TRP A 64 13.20 1.29 3.36
CA TRP A 64 13.96 1.88 2.27
C TRP A 64 14.26 3.36 2.53
N GLU A 65 15.38 3.82 1.98
CA GLU A 65 15.76 5.21 1.97
C GLU A 65 15.68 5.72 0.54
N HIS A 66 14.88 6.76 0.33
CA HIS A 66 14.75 7.40 -0.96
C HIS A 66 15.61 8.66 -1.03
N ASP A 67 16.54 8.68 -1.99
CA ASP A 67 17.49 9.78 -2.20
C ASP A 67 16.91 10.96 -3.01
N GLY A 68 15.69 10.81 -3.55
CA GLY A 68 15.03 11.80 -4.39
C GLY A 68 15.26 11.60 -5.89
N SER A 69 16.07 10.62 -6.28
CA SER A 69 16.31 10.26 -7.68
C SER A 69 15.21 9.35 -8.23
N ARG A 70 14.97 9.42 -9.54
CA ARG A 70 14.04 8.50 -10.23
C ARG A 70 14.44 7.04 -10.03
N ASP A 71 15.74 6.76 -10.07
CA ASP A 71 16.26 5.38 -9.98
C ASP A 71 15.99 4.77 -8.62
N SER A 72 16.12 5.53 -7.53
CA SER A 72 15.75 5.07 -6.20
C SER A 72 14.25 4.76 -6.11
N ALA A 73 13.39 5.61 -6.67
CA ALA A 73 11.94 5.37 -6.68
C ALA A 73 11.58 4.08 -7.45
N VAL A 74 12.19 3.89 -8.63
CA VAL A 74 11.97 2.69 -9.44
C VAL A 74 12.41 1.44 -8.68
N LYS A 75 13.58 1.44 -8.05
CA LYS A 75 14.07 0.31 -7.24
C LYS A 75 13.11 -0.07 -6.11
N ILE A 76 12.58 0.93 -5.40
CA ILE A 76 11.65 0.70 -4.28
C ILE A 76 10.34 0.08 -4.78
N VAL A 77 9.80 0.57 -5.90
CA VAL A 77 8.56 0.03 -6.48
C VAL A 77 8.79 -1.36 -7.07
N ASP A 78 9.92 -1.59 -7.73
CA ASP A 78 10.25 -2.88 -8.33
C ASP A 78 10.43 -3.97 -7.27
N ALA A 79 10.95 -3.62 -6.08
CA ALA A 79 11.01 -4.53 -4.94
C ALA A 79 9.63 -5.02 -4.45
N LEU A 80 8.55 -4.27 -4.71
CA LEU A 80 7.18 -4.69 -4.42
C LEU A 80 6.58 -5.56 -5.53
N ARG A 81 7.02 -5.35 -6.78
CA ARG A 81 6.47 -6.05 -7.96
C ARG A 81 6.69 -7.55 -7.91
N HIS A 82 7.78 -8.00 -7.30
CA HIS A 82 8.13 -9.42 -7.19
C HIS A 82 7.43 -10.15 -6.04
N LYS A 83 6.66 -9.44 -5.20
CA LYS A 83 5.95 -10.04 -4.06
C LYS A 83 4.60 -10.59 -4.50
N GLU A 84 4.20 -11.72 -3.90
CA GLU A 84 2.89 -12.30 -4.11
C GLU A 84 1.80 -11.31 -3.66
N LYS A 85 0.76 -11.09 -4.47
CA LYS A 85 -0.32 -10.19 -4.12
C LYS A 85 -1.13 -10.78 -2.97
N LYS A 86 -1.21 -10.05 -1.86
CA LYS A 86 -2.04 -10.42 -0.70
C LYS A 86 -3.22 -9.45 -0.59
N PRO A 87 -4.46 -9.95 -0.40
CA PRO A 87 -5.57 -9.07 -0.08
C PRO A 87 -5.30 -8.37 1.26
N LEU A 88 -5.69 -7.11 1.37
CA LEU A 88 -5.60 -6.38 2.63
C LEU A 88 -6.74 -6.85 3.55
N ALA A 89 -6.50 -6.93 4.85
CA ALA A 89 -7.54 -7.30 5.82
C ALA A 89 -8.79 -6.40 5.73
N ILE A 90 -8.64 -5.13 5.35
CA ILE A 90 -9.81 -4.27 5.09
C ILE A 90 -10.62 -4.72 3.87
N GLN A 91 -9.97 -5.22 2.82
CA GLN A 91 -10.67 -5.70 1.62
C GLN A 91 -11.46 -6.97 1.94
N GLU A 92 -10.91 -7.87 2.74
CA GLU A 92 -11.64 -9.07 3.22
C GLU A 92 -12.86 -8.67 4.05
N ARG A 93 -12.68 -7.77 5.03
CA ARG A 93 -13.79 -7.27 5.86
C ARG A 93 -14.90 -6.58 5.07
N MET A 94 -14.57 -5.88 3.99
CA MET A 94 -15.57 -5.26 3.13
C MET A 94 -16.43 -6.32 2.43
N VAL A 95 -15.80 -7.37 1.90
CA VAL A 95 -16.51 -8.49 1.26
C VAL A 95 -17.37 -9.27 2.25
N ASP A 96 -16.85 -9.53 3.45
CA ASP A 96 -17.59 -10.29 4.48
C ASP A 96 -18.80 -9.50 5.00
N LYS A 97 -18.65 -8.20 5.24
CA LYS A 97 -19.77 -7.34 5.64
C LYS A 97 -20.81 -7.19 4.54
N GLU A 98 -20.40 -7.17 3.27
CA GLU A 98 -21.34 -7.21 2.15
C GLU A 98 -22.13 -8.53 2.09
N ALA A 99 -21.51 -9.66 2.45
CA ALA A 99 -22.20 -10.96 2.53
C ALA A 99 -23.26 -10.98 3.64
N GLU A 100 -23.04 -10.27 4.75
CA GLU A 100 -24.00 -10.09 5.85
C GLU A 100 -25.15 -9.13 5.47
N VAL A 101 -24.85 -8.05 4.76
CA VAL A 101 -25.81 -6.97 4.45
C VAL A 101 -26.60 -7.23 3.16
N GLY A 102 -26.18 -8.20 2.33
CA GLY A 102 -26.76 -8.46 1.01
C GLY A 102 -26.22 -7.50 -0.06
N PRO A 103 -26.42 -7.82 -1.36
CA PRO A 103 -25.81 -7.04 -2.45
C PRO A 103 -26.31 -5.60 -2.45
N ASP A 104 -25.38 -4.64 -2.42
CA ASP A 104 -25.68 -3.23 -2.50
C ASP A 104 -26.07 -2.84 -3.95
N ARG A 105 -27.02 -1.89 -4.08
CA ARG A 105 -27.55 -1.48 -5.40
C ARG A 105 -26.47 -1.03 -6.38
N CYS A 106 -25.38 -0.43 -5.88
CA CYS A 106 -24.29 0.07 -6.71
C CYS A 106 -23.55 -1.06 -7.46
N ARG A 107 -23.39 -2.23 -6.82
CA ARG A 107 -22.78 -3.40 -7.46
C ARG A 107 -23.70 -4.04 -8.49
N THR A 108 -25.01 -4.07 -8.25
CA THR A 108 -26.00 -4.52 -9.25
C THR A 108 -25.95 -3.62 -10.47
N ASP A 109 -25.84 -2.30 -10.28
CA ASP A 109 -25.71 -1.33 -11.37
C ASP A 109 -24.38 -1.47 -12.11
N TRP A 110 -23.26 -1.69 -11.42
CA TRP A 110 -21.97 -1.96 -12.05
C TRP A 110 -21.97 -3.28 -12.84
N ALA A 111 -22.51 -4.37 -12.29
CA ALA A 111 -22.62 -5.65 -12.99
C ALA A 111 -23.50 -5.53 -14.24
N SER A 112 -24.62 -4.79 -14.14
CA SER A 112 -25.51 -4.46 -15.26
C SER A 112 -24.80 -3.63 -16.32
N THR A 113 -23.98 -2.66 -15.89
CA THR A 113 -23.22 -1.78 -16.79
C THR A 113 -22.07 -2.52 -17.46
N ALA A 114 -21.36 -3.38 -16.74
CA ALA A 114 -20.28 -4.22 -17.25
C ALA A 114 -20.80 -5.29 -18.22
N ALA A 115 -21.98 -5.86 -17.95
CA ALA A 115 -22.68 -6.75 -18.88
C ALA A 115 -23.10 -6.01 -20.16
N ARG A 116 -23.63 -4.79 -20.04
CA ARG A 116 -24.01 -3.93 -21.18
C ARG A 116 -22.80 -3.53 -22.04
N ARG A 117 -21.61 -3.38 -21.44
CA ARG A 117 -20.36 -3.12 -22.18
C ARG A 117 -19.82 -4.35 -22.91
N ARG A 118 -20.03 -5.56 -22.37
CA ARG A 118 -19.61 -6.83 -23.02
C ARG A 118 -20.51 -7.27 -24.18
N GLY A 119 -21.73 -6.74 -24.26
CA GLY A 119 -22.66 -6.98 -25.38
C GLY A 119 -22.54 -6.01 -26.55
N LYS A 120 -21.63 -5.03 -26.50
CA LYS A 120 -21.42 -4.08 -27.61
C LYS A 120 -20.39 -4.66 -28.56
N THR A 121 -20.86 -5.23 -29.67
CA THR A 121 -20.05 -5.69 -30.81
C THR A 121 -19.02 -4.62 -31.18
N PRO A 122 -17.78 -5.00 -31.54
CA PRO A 122 -16.84 -4.03 -32.08
C PRO A 122 -17.44 -3.50 -33.39
N ILE A 123 -17.54 -2.18 -33.46
CA ILE A 123 -17.73 -1.46 -34.73
C ILE A 123 -16.62 -1.92 -35.66
N ALA A 124 -16.98 -2.67 -36.70
CA ALA A 124 -16.08 -3.04 -37.78
C ALA A 124 -15.51 -1.75 -38.37
N GLY A 125 -14.20 -1.54 -38.19
CA GLY A 125 -13.48 -0.49 -38.92
C GLY A 125 -13.52 -0.81 -40.42
N PRO A 126 -13.67 0.20 -41.30
CA PRO A 126 -13.67 -0.05 -42.73
C PRO A 126 -12.29 -0.59 -43.13
N ALA A 127 -12.29 -1.72 -43.84
CA ALA A 127 -11.11 -2.24 -44.49
C ALA A 127 -10.69 -1.28 -45.62
N ALA A 128 -9.45 -0.80 -45.55
CA ALA A 128 -8.74 -0.12 -46.62
C ALA A 128 -7.31 -0.66 -46.65
#